data_AF-A0A3B9Y422-F1
#
_entry.id   AF-A0A3B9Y422-F1
#
_cell.length_a   1.000
_cell.length_b   1.000
_cell.length_c   1.000
_cell.angle_alpha   90.00
_cell.angle_beta   90.00
_cell.angle_gamma   90.00
#
_symmetry.space_group_name_H-M   'P 1'
#
loop_
_entity.id
_entity.type
_entity.pdbx_description
1 polymer ?
#
loop_
_entity_poly.entity_id
_entity_poly.type
_entity_poly.pdbx_seq_one_letter_code
_entity_poly.pdbx_strand_id
1 'polypeptide(L)'
;MPIPSSPRHRPPSKRSPPIISTFPSTIPAQAGTLIIKTADGDILVPDKLKANANVLILGNVVQVKIITIGANQYVTDPITNNWLKTTGLIDPRTLSDPNTGVAAILGHIQNPSTPTDSSVDGTPCWSIDGTLDAKYLTAITGGGAPSGSIVKVTTCIGKSDKLPYLIKMSGIAAKGDTANTVRTFKLSKFGERLTITAPI
;
A
#
# COMPACT_ATOMS: atom_id res chain seq x y z
N MET A 1 8.88 -44.26 -41.21
CA MET A 1 7.79 -43.33 -40.82
C MET A 1 8.23 -42.57 -39.57
N PRO A 2 8.52 -41.26 -39.65
CA PRO A 2 8.79 -40.45 -38.47
C PRO A 2 7.53 -39.70 -37.99
N ILE A 3 7.36 -39.64 -36.67
CA ILE A 3 6.28 -38.93 -35.96
C ILE A 3 6.62 -37.43 -35.93
N PRO A 4 5.71 -36.50 -36.29
CA PRO A 4 6.01 -35.07 -36.21
C PRO A 4 5.85 -34.56 -34.77
N SER A 5 6.92 -34.02 -34.21
CA SER A 5 6.94 -33.30 -32.93
C SER A 5 6.33 -31.91 -33.10
N SER A 6 5.16 -31.70 -32.48
CA SER A 6 4.46 -30.41 -32.44
C SER A 6 5.17 -29.40 -31.53
N PRO A 7 5.34 -28.12 -31.92
CA PRO A 7 5.96 -27.11 -31.07
C PRO A 7 4.95 -26.61 -30.03
N ARG A 8 5.28 -26.80 -28.74
CA ARG A 8 4.55 -26.20 -27.61
C ARG A 8 4.72 -24.68 -27.65
N HIS A 9 3.69 -23.98 -28.12
CA HIS A 9 3.53 -22.55 -27.96
C HIS A 9 3.27 -22.26 -26.46
N ARG A 10 4.27 -21.72 -25.76
CA ARG A 10 4.10 -21.20 -24.40
C ARG A 10 3.51 -19.78 -24.52
N PRO A 11 2.32 -19.49 -23.96
CA PRO A 11 1.80 -18.13 -24.01
C PRO A 11 2.65 -17.21 -23.11
N PRO A 12 2.77 -15.92 -23.44
CA PRO A 12 3.47 -14.97 -22.58
C PRO A 12 2.74 -14.85 -21.25
N SER A 13 3.51 -14.91 -20.16
CA SER A 13 3.05 -14.64 -18.80
C SER A 13 2.56 -13.18 -18.72
N LYS A 14 1.26 -12.95 -18.90
CA LYS A 14 0.61 -11.71 -18.49
C LYS A 14 0.50 -11.70 -16.96
N ARG A 15 1.58 -11.37 -16.26
CA ARG A 15 1.45 -10.80 -14.92
C ARG A 15 1.01 -9.36 -15.10
N SER A 16 -0.29 -9.13 -15.21
CA SER A 16 -0.84 -7.80 -14.92
C SER A 16 -0.84 -7.64 -13.40
N PRO A 17 -0.01 -6.75 -12.83
CA PRO A 17 0.04 -6.53 -11.39
C PRO A 17 -1.25 -5.86 -10.88
N PRO A 18 -1.55 -5.97 -9.59
CA PRO A 18 -2.79 -5.48 -9.01
C PRO A 18 -2.89 -3.96 -9.10
N ILE A 19 -4.05 -3.49 -9.59
CA ILE A 19 -4.53 -2.12 -9.37
C ILE A 19 -5.13 -2.11 -7.96
N ILE A 20 -4.69 -1.23 -7.07
CA ILE A 20 -5.16 -1.17 -5.68
C ILE A 20 -6.06 0.05 -5.58
N SER A 21 -7.38 -0.11 -5.50
CA SER A 21 -8.32 1.01 -5.65
C SER A 21 -8.61 1.77 -4.35
N THR A 22 -8.19 1.28 -3.18
CA THR A 22 -8.56 1.97 -1.96
C THR A 22 -7.64 1.61 -0.81
N PHE A 23 -6.92 2.60 -0.28
CA PHE A 23 -6.23 2.52 1.00
C PHE A 23 -6.96 3.37 2.03
N PRO A 24 -8.03 2.92 2.71
CA PRO A 24 -8.47 3.57 3.94
C PRO A 24 -7.37 3.35 4.99
N SER A 25 -6.35 4.21 4.97
CA SER A 25 -5.32 4.20 6.00
C SER A 25 -5.83 5.03 7.17
N THR A 26 -5.58 4.61 8.40
CA THR A 26 -5.90 5.38 9.63
C THR A 26 -4.62 5.58 10.41
N ILE A 27 -3.67 6.37 9.86
CA ILE A 27 -2.34 6.54 10.42
C ILE A 27 -1.68 7.87 10.05
N PRO A 28 -0.93 8.54 10.98
CA PRO A 28 0.27 9.38 10.74
C PRO A 28 1.30 8.73 9.76
N ALA A 29 1.36 9.13 8.49
CA ALA A 29 2.50 8.88 7.59
C ALA A 29 3.16 10.21 7.21
N GLN A 30 4.50 10.26 7.28
CA GLN A 30 5.26 11.49 7.05
C GLN A 30 5.62 11.59 5.56
N ALA A 31 4.84 12.37 4.82
CA ALA A 31 5.08 12.71 3.42
C ALA A 31 5.59 14.16 3.37
N GLY A 32 6.90 14.35 3.47
CA GLY A 32 7.47 15.67 3.77
C GLY A 32 6.99 16.21 5.12
N THR A 33 6.57 17.47 5.21
CA THR A 33 6.01 18.08 6.44
C THR A 33 4.60 17.59 6.79
N LEU A 34 3.95 16.80 5.93
CA LEU A 34 2.58 16.34 6.14
C LEU A 34 2.55 15.04 6.95
N ILE A 35 1.82 15.06 8.06
CA ILE A 35 1.47 13.87 8.82
C ILE A 35 0.09 13.42 8.33
N ILE A 36 0.04 12.58 7.30
CA ILE A 36 -1.20 11.91 6.83
C ILE A 36 -1.81 11.22 8.02
N LYS A 37 -3.09 11.38 8.38
CA LYS A 37 -3.83 10.64 9.43
C LYS A 37 -4.76 9.61 8.84
N THR A 38 -5.32 9.89 7.67
CA THR A 38 -5.99 8.89 6.87
C THR A 38 -5.69 9.13 5.42
N ALA A 39 -5.71 8.09 4.60
CA ALA A 39 -5.76 8.22 3.15
C ALA A 39 -6.92 7.39 2.63
N ASP A 40 -7.33 7.63 1.40
CA ASP A 40 -8.21 6.81 0.59
C ASP A 40 -7.88 7.11 -0.87
N GLY A 41 -7.61 6.10 -1.69
CA GLY A 41 -7.14 6.35 -3.04
C GLY A 41 -6.74 5.13 -3.84
N ASP A 42 -6.51 5.40 -5.12
CA ASP A 42 -6.21 4.44 -6.16
C ASP A 42 -4.72 4.46 -6.53
N ILE A 43 -4.16 3.27 -6.76
CA ILE A 43 -2.86 3.05 -7.38
C ILE A 43 -3.05 2.37 -8.72
N LEU A 44 -2.50 2.99 -9.76
CA LEU A 44 -2.32 2.39 -11.06
C LEU A 44 -0.82 2.12 -11.26
N VAL A 45 -0.47 0.85 -11.10
CA VAL A 45 0.90 0.34 -11.25
C VAL A 45 1.39 0.57 -12.70
N PRO A 46 2.66 0.96 -12.90
CA PRO A 46 3.71 1.04 -11.86
C PRO A 46 3.78 2.34 -11.08
N ASP A 47 3.25 3.46 -11.60
CA ASP A 47 3.79 4.77 -11.20
C ASP A 47 2.74 5.86 -10.98
N LYS A 48 1.45 5.51 -10.87
CA LYS A 48 0.38 6.48 -10.65
C LYS A 48 -0.36 6.24 -9.35
N LEU A 49 -0.64 7.33 -8.64
CA LEU A 49 -1.44 7.34 -7.43
C LEU A 49 -2.36 8.56 -7.44
N LYS A 50 -3.59 8.38 -7.00
CA LYS A 50 -4.55 9.45 -6.72
C LYS A 50 -5.20 9.15 -5.38
N ALA A 51 -5.15 10.09 -4.44
CA ALA A 51 -5.72 9.87 -3.12
C ALA A 51 -6.33 11.15 -2.54
N ASN A 52 -7.29 10.98 -1.65
CA ASN A 52 -7.69 11.97 -0.67
C ASN A 52 -7.04 11.58 0.66
N ALA A 53 -6.42 12.54 1.35
CA ALA A 53 -5.79 12.29 2.63
C ALA A 53 -6.24 13.33 3.65
N ASN A 54 -6.59 12.87 4.85
CA ASN A 54 -6.68 13.76 6.00
C ASN A 54 -5.28 13.88 6.56
N VAL A 55 -4.74 15.09 6.69
CA VAL A 55 -3.38 15.37 7.18
C VAL A 55 -3.45 16.26 8.41
N LEU A 56 -2.53 16.07 9.35
CA LEU A 56 -2.36 16.93 10.52
C LEU A 56 -1.40 18.07 10.18
N ILE A 57 -1.89 19.31 10.20
CA ILE A 57 -1.13 20.53 9.96
C ILE A 57 -1.40 21.50 11.12
N LEU A 58 -0.35 21.94 11.81
CA LEU A 58 -0.44 22.89 12.94
C LEU A 58 -1.50 22.47 13.99
N GLY A 59 -1.61 21.17 14.27
CA GLY A 59 -2.57 20.62 15.24
C GLY A 59 -4.00 20.39 14.69
N ASN A 60 -4.30 20.83 13.47
CA ASN A 60 -5.60 20.66 12.84
C ASN A 60 -5.59 19.54 11.80
N VAL A 61 -6.67 18.77 11.71
CA VAL A 61 -6.84 17.77 10.65
C VAL A 61 -7.53 18.44 9.47
N VAL A 62 -6.86 18.47 8.32
CA VAL A 62 -7.38 19.05 7.07
C VAL A 62 -7.33 18.01 5.96
N GLN A 63 -8.25 18.10 5.00
CA GLN A 63 -8.26 17.20 3.85
C GLN A 63 -7.43 17.80 2.71
N VAL A 64 -6.61 16.97 2.06
CA VAL A 64 -5.88 17.29 0.84
C VAL A 64 -6.11 16.21 -0.21
N LYS A 65 -5.97 16.58 -1.49
CA LYS A 65 -5.92 15.64 -2.59
C LYS A 65 -4.47 15.49 -3.04
N ILE A 66 -4.09 14.27 -3.40
CA ILE A 66 -2.75 13.90 -3.82
C ILE A 66 -2.84 13.25 -5.20
N ILE A 67 -1.97 13.66 -6.11
CA ILE A 67 -1.74 12.97 -7.39
C ILE A 67 -0.24 12.76 -7.54
N THR A 68 0.17 11.53 -7.87
CA THR A 68 1.55 11.20 -8.21
C THR A 68 1.57 10.50 -9.56
N ILE A 69 2.44 10.94 -10.47
CA ILE A 69 2.64 10.35 -11.80
C ILE A 69 4.13 10.32 -12.09
N GLY A 70 4.74 9.14 -11.98
CA GLY A 70 6.19 8.99 -12.03
C GLY A 70 6.86 9.84 -10.96
N ALA A 71 7.75 10.74 -11.36
CA ALA A 71 8.44 11.66 -10.46
C ALA A 71 7.64 12.93 -10.12
N ASN A 72 6.53 13.20 -10.81
CA ASN A 72 5.74 14.41 -10.55
C ASN A 72 4.74 14.15 -9.43
N GLN A 73 4.80 14.98 -8.39
CA GLN A 73 3.92 14.90 -7.23
C GLN A 73 3.15 16.20 -7.07
N TYR A 74 1.87 16.09 -6.76
CA TYR A 74 0.94 17.20 -6.62
C TYR A 74 0.12 17.02 -5.35
N VAL A 75 -0.11 18.10 -4.63
CA VAL A 75 -0.99 18.15 -3.47
C VAL A 75 -1.84 19.41 -3.53
N THR A 76 -3.09 19.37 -3.08
CA THR A 76 -3.89 20.59 -2.97
C THR A 76 -3.49 21.39 -1.74
N ASP A 77 -3.42 22.70 -1.88
CA ASP A 77 -3.40 23.62 -0.74
C ASP A 77 -4.70 23.45 0.08
N PRO A 78 -4.63 23.23 1.41
CA PRO A 78 -5.81 22.92 2.22
C PRO A 78 -6.76 24.10 2.41
N ILE A 79 -6.35 25.34 2.10
CA ILE A 79 -7.16 26.55 2.22
C ILE A 79 -7.81 26.88 0.88
N THR A 80 -7.01 26.94 -0.18
CA THR A 80 -7.45 27.38 -1.51
C THR A 80 -7.92 26.24 -2.41
N ASN A 81 -7.62 24.98 -2.07
CA ASN A 81 -7.81 23.80 -2.91
C ASN A 81 -7.05 23.81 -4.25
N ASN A 82 -6.16 24.77 -4.45
CA ASN A 82 -5.34 24.85 -5.66
C ASN A 82 -4.25 23.76 -5.65
N TRP A 83 -3.94 23.22 -6.83
CA TRP A 83 -2.87 22.23 -6.97
C TRP A 83 -1.50 22.88 -6.86
N LEU A 84 -0.66 22.31 -6.00
CA LEU A 84 0.72 22.68 -5.81
C LEU A 84 1.62 21.51 -6.21
N LYS A 85 2.67 21.80 -6.99
CA LYS A 85 3.74 20.82 -7.24
C LYS A 85 4.56 20.66 -5.97
N THR A 86 4.85 19.42 -5.59
CA THR A 86 5.58 19.10 -4.36
C THR A 86 6.56 17.94 -4.57
N THR A 87 7.29 17.59 -3.53
CA THR A 87 8.17 16.42 -3.44
C THR A 87 8.07 15.78 -2.05
N GLY A 88 8.56 14.56 -1.89
CA GLY A 88 8.55 13.86 -0.59
C GLY A 88 7.23 13.18 -0.23
N LEU A 89 6.27 13.12 -1.15
CA LEU A 89 5.13 12.20 -1.07
C LEU A 89 5.56 10.78 -1.40
N ILE A 90 4.73 9.81 -0.99
CA ILE A 90 4.93 8.38 -1.28
C ILE A 90 5.01 8.19 -2.80
N ASP A 91 6.06 7.51 -3.25
CA ASP A 91 6.25 7.13 -4.64
C ASP A 91 5.50 5.81 -4.91
N PRO A 92 4.46 5.78 -5.76
CA PRO A 92 3.70 4.55 -6.03
C PRO A 92 4.54 3.40 -6.59
N ARG A 93 5.70 3.69 -7.18
CA ARG A 93 6.61 2.66 -7.69
C ARG A 93 7.17 1.78 -6.58
N THR A 94 7.39 2.34 -5.38
CA THR A 94 7.88 1.55 -4.24
C THR A 94 6.84 0.58 -3.72
N LEU A 95 5.54 0.84 -3.98
CA LEU A 95 4.45 -0.02 -3.53
C LEU A 95 4.29 -1.26 -4.39
N SER A 96 4.67 -1.16 -5.66
CA SER A 96 4.64 -2.27 -6.63
C SER A 96 5.99 -2.95 -6.85
N ASP A 97 7.06 -2.43 -6.23
CA ASP A 97 8.38 -3.02 -6.28
C ASP A 97 8.39 -4.41 -5.62
N PRO A 98 8.97 -5.44 -6.27
CA PRO A 98 8.94 -6.81 -5.75
C PRO A 98 9.79 -7.03 -4.50
N ASN A 99 10.75 -6.14 -4.22
CA ASN A 99 11.68 -6.27 -3.10
C ASN A 99 11.31 -5.40 -1.90
N THR A 100 10.52 -4.35 -2.12
CA THR A 100 10.19 -3.33 -1.09
C THR A 100 8.71 -3.02 -0.98
N GLY A 101 7.88 -3.46 -1.94
CA GLY A 101 6.45 -3.19 -1.98
C GLY A 101 5.60 -4.20 -1.23
N VAL A 102 4.29 -4.21 -1.52
CA VAL A 102 3.29 -5.01 -0.79
C VAL A 102 3.61 -6.51 -0.84
N ALA A 103 4.10 -7.02 -1.97
CA ALA A 103 4.48 -8.43 -2.10
C ALA A 103 5.66 -8.80 -1.18
N ALA A 104 6.65 -7.91 -1.05
CA ALA A 104 7.79 -8.11 -0.17
C ALA A 104 7.37 -8.12 1.31
N ILE A 105 6.49 -7.19 1.69
CA ILE A 105 5.92 -7.13 3.05
C ILE A 105 5.30 -8.48 3.44
N LEU A 106 4.48 -9.05 2.56
CA LEU A 106 3.83 -10.35 2.80
C LEU A 106 4.84 -11.51 2.80
N GLY A 107 5.80 -11.51 1.88
CA GLY A 107 6.83 -12.55 1.76
C GLY A 107 7.81 -12.60 2.93
N HIS A 108 7.94 -11.51 3.70
CA HIS A 108 8.85 -11.41 4.84
C HIS A 108 8.16 -11.57 6.21
N ILE A 109 6.87 -11.93 6.25
CA ILE A 109 6.18 -12.24 7.50
C ILE A 109 6.86 -13.47 8.14
N GLN A 110 7.30 -13.30 9.39
CA GLN A 110 7.95 -14.31 10.21
C GLN A 110 6.96 -14.94 11.18
N ASN A 111 7.16 -16.24 11.43
CA ASN A 111 6.33 -17.06 12.33
C ASN A 111 4.83 -16.95 11.99
N PRO A 112 4.42 -17.20 10.73
CA PRO A 112 3.02 -17.11 10.35
C PRO A 112 2.19 -18.13 11.14
N SER A 113 1.05 -17.69 11.67
CA SER A 113 0.09 -18.55 12.33
C SER A 113 -0.58 -19.51 11.35
N THR A 114 -1.25 -20.54 11.89
CA THR A 114 -2.22 -21.30 11.11
C THR A 114 -3.30 -20.34 10.58
N PRO A 115 -3.66 -20.42 9.29
CA PRO A 115 -4.74 -19.61 8.72
C PRO A 115 -6.07 -19.85 9.45
N THR A 116 -6.77 -18.77 9.78
CA THR A 116 -8.12 -18.82 10.37
C THR A 116 -9.15 -18.18 9.44
N ASP A 117 -10.41 -18.60 9.57
CA ASP A 117 -11.50 -18.03 8.79
C ASP A 117 -11.78 -16.58 9.21
N SER A 118 -11.88 -15.68 8.23
CA SER A 118 -12.23 -14.29 8.45
C SER A 118 -12.90 -13.68 7.21
N SER A 119 -13.23 -12.38 7.31
CA SER A 119 -13.70 -11.59 6.18
C SER A 119 -13.30 -10.13 6.33
N VAL A 120 -13.08 -9.48 5.19
CA VAL A 120 -12.82 -8.03 5.10
C VAL A 120 -13.84 -7.46 4.14
N ASP A 121 -14.67 -6.55 4.64
CA ASP A 121 -15.71 -5.85 3.86
C ASP A 121 -16.59 -6.81 3.03
N GLY A 122 -16.99 -7.92 3.67
CA GLY A 122 -17.81 -8.98 3.06
C GLY A 122 -17.04 -10.00 2.22
N THR A 123 -15.74 -9.81 1.97
CA THR A 123 -14.92 -10.74 1.19
C THR A 123 -14.32 -11.83 2.09
N PRO A 124 -14.60 -13.12 1.87
CA PRO A 124 -14.01 -14.20 2.66
C PRO A 124 -12.50 -14.33 2.45
N CYS A 125 -11.76 -14.36 3.55
CA CYS A 125 -10.29 -14.43 3.53
C CYS A 125 -9.74 -15.33 4.65
N TRP A 126 -8.50 -15.75 4.46
CA TRP A 126 -7.67 -16.40 5.46
C TRP A 126 -6.94 -15.33 6.26
N SER A 127 -7.23 -15.23 7.55
CA SER A 127 -6.48 -14.37 8.47
C SER A 127 -5.22 -15.10 8.94
N ILE A 128 -4.08 -14.43 8.83
CA ILE A 128 -2.77 -14.96 9.21
C ILE A 128 -2.06 -13.90 10.04
N ASP A 129 -1.68 -14.28 11.24
CA ASP A 129 -0.89 -13.44 12.14
C ASP A 129 0.60 -13.79 12.02
N GLY A 130 1.45 -12.83 12.38
CA GLY A 130 2.89 -13.04 12.42
C GLY A 130 3.63 -11.79 12.88
N THR A 131 4.91 -11.74 12.55
CA THR A 131 5.79 -10.60 12.88
C THR A 131 6.56 -10.15 11.66
N LEU A 132 6.95 -8.88 11.62
CA LEU A 132 7.69 -8.32 10.50
C LEU A 132 8.70 -7.30 11.00
N ASP A 133 9.90 -7.33 10.43
CA ASP A 133 10.92 -6.30 10.65
C ASP A 133 10.46 -4.99 10.00
N ALA A 134 10.44 -3.91 10.78
CA ALA A 134 9.96 -2.60 10.35
C ALA A 134 10.73 -2.04 9.13
N LYS A 135 11.94 -2.54 8.83
CA LYS A 135 12.68 -2.16 7.63
C LYS A 135 11.91 -2.42 6.34
N TYR A 136 11.09 -3.48 6.30
CA TYR A 136 10.26 -3.81 5.14
C TYR A 136 9.06 -2.88 4.96
N LEU A 137 8.79 -2.00 5.93
CA LEU A 137 7.65 -1.08 5.91
C LEU A 137 8.00 0.32 5.44
N THR A 138 9.29 0.59 5.24
CA THR A 138 9.81 1.92 4.86
C THR A 138 9.10 2.52 3.65
N ALA A 139 8.81 1.71 2.63
CA ALA A 139 8.11 2.13 1.42
C ALA A 139 6.67 2.64 1.66
N ILE A 140 5.99 2.18 2.72
CA ILE A 140 4.59 2.55 3.02
C ILE A 140 4.45 3.46 4.24
N THR A 141 5.43 3.49 5.14
CA THR A 141 5.36 4.30 6.37
C THR A 141 6.20 5.56 6.33
N GLY A 142 7.10 5.70 5.36
CA GLY A 142 8.11 6.75 5.31
C GLY A 142 9.37 6.43 6.13
N GLY A 143 9.39 5.26 6.81
CA GLY A 143 10.56 4.77 7.53
C GLY A 143 10.90 5.50 8.83
N GLY A 144 12.16 5.38 9.25
CA GLY A 144 12.65 5.99 10.49
C GLY A 144 12.28 5.24 11.78
N ALA A 145 11.83 3.99 11.68
CA ALA A 145 11.77 3.10 12.84
C ALA A 145 13.19 2.79 13.37
N PRO A 146 13.38 2.64 14.69
CA PRO A 146 14.66 2.17 15.25
C PRO A 146 15.12 0.85 14.62
N SER A 147 16.43 0.68 14.45
CA SER A 147 16.98 -0.58 13.92
C SER A 147 16.56 -1.77 14.78
N GLY A 148 16.13 -2.86 14.15
CA GLY A 148 15.65 -4.06 14.82
C GLY A 148 14.21 -3.97 15.36
N SER A 149 13.48 -2.90 15.05
CA SER A 149 12.05 -2.81 15.41
C SER A 149 11.26 -3.91 14.73
N ILE A 150 10.50 -4.67 15.53
CA ILE A 150 9.58 -5.70 15.06
C ILE A 150 8.15 -5.24 15.31
N VAL A 151 7.29 -5.41 14.31
CA VAL A 151 5.85 -5.17 14.44
C VAL A 151 5.08 -6.48 14.39
N LYS A 152 3.95 -6.53 15.10
CA LYS A 152 2.95 -7.60 14.91
C LYS A 152 2.19 -7.31 13.63
N VAL A 153 1.93 -8.33 12.82
CA VAL A 153 1.19 -8.20 11.56
C VAL A 153 0.01 -9.17 11.57
N THR A 154 -1.14 -8.70 11.11
CA THR A 154 -2.28 -9.52 10.70
C THR A 154 -2.53 -9.22 9.23
N THR A 155 -2.55 -10.25 8.38
CA THR A 155 -2.94 -10.13 6.98
C THR A 155 -4.19 -10.94 6.68
N CYS A 156 -5.03 -10.48 5.77
CA CYS A 156 -6.16 -11.27 5.27
C CYS A 156 -6.01 -11.53 3.78
N ILE A 157 -5.85 -12.80 3.40
CA ILE A 157 -5.63 -13.24 2.02
C ILE A 157 -6.90 -13.89 1.47
N GLY A 158 -7.39 -13.42 0.32
CA GLY A 158 -8.61 -13.89 -0.31
C GLY A 158 -8.65 -15.40 -0.51
N LYS A 159 -9.76 -16.04 -0.10
CA LYS A 159 -9.89 -17.50 -0.26
C LYS A 159 -9.97 -17.92 -1.72
N SER A 160 -10.63 -17.12 -2.56
CA SER A 160 -10.80 -17.38 -3.99
C SER A 160 -9.54 -17.01 -4.78
N ASP A 161 -9.15 -15.74 -4.72
CA ASP A 161 -8.18 -15.10 -5.63
C ASP A 161 -6.76 -14.99 -5.08
N LYS A 162 -6.56 -15.29 -3.78
CA LYS A 162 -5.28 -15.19 -3.08
C LYS A 162 -4.72 -13.76 -3.01
N LEU A 163 -5.56 -12.75 -3.15
CA LEU A 163 -5.15 -11.34 -3.08
C LEU A 163 -5.18 -10.82 -1.62
N PRO A 164 -4.30 -9.89 -1.24
CA PRO A 164 -4.25 -9.38 0.12
C PRO A 164 -5.28 -8.27 0.33
N TYR A 165 -6.32 -8.51 1.12
CA TYR A 165 -7.38 -7.52 1.38
C TYR A 165 -7.10 -6.63 2.60
N LEU A 166 -6.25 -7.10 3.51
CA LEU A 166 -5.89 -6.38 4.73
C LEU A 166 -4.44 -6.64 5.08
N ILE A 167 -3.73 -5.60 5.48
CA ILE A 167 -2.47 -5.66 6.23
C ILE A 167 -2.62 -4.71 7.41
N LYS A 168 -2.73 -5.27 8.61
CA LYS A 168 -2.79 -4.54 9.87
C LYS A 168 -1.51 -4.78 10.64
N MET A 169 -0.90 -3.74 11.17
CA MET A 169 0.36 -3.81 11.88
C MET A 169 0.25 -3.09 13.21
N SER A 170 0.92 -3.58 14.24
CA SER A 170 0.96 -2.95 15.55
C SER A 170 2.39 -2.89 16.06
N GLY A 171 2.81 -1.71 16.50
CA GLY A 171 4.16 -1.42 16.97
C GLY A 171 4.80 -0.21 16.26
N ILE A 172 6.12 -0.10 16.39
CA ILE A 172 6.88 1.03 15.86
C ILE A 172 7.31 0.72 14.41
N ALA A 173 6.56 1.24 13.44
CA ALA A 173 6.82 1.04 12.01
C ALA A 173 7.43 2.28 11.32
N ALA A 174 7.41 3.43 11.98
CA ALA A 174 8.03 4.67 11.54
C ALA A 174 8.41 5.58 12.72
N LYS A 175 9.16 6.64 12.40
CA LYS A 175 9.45 7.72 13.35
C LYS A 175 8.15 8.32 13.88
N GLY A 176 8.02 8.43 15.20
CA GLY A 176 6.85 8.98 15.87
C GLY A 176 5.76 7.94 16.20
N ASP A 177 5.92 6.69 15.78
CA ASP A 177 5.07 5.61 16.26
C ASP A 177 5.39 5.25 17.72
N THR A 178 4.39 4.72 18.41
CA THR A 178 4.51 4.13 19.75
C THR A 178 4.33 2.62 19.65
N ALA A 179 4.61 1.88 20.73
CA ALA A 179 4.34 0.45 20.79
C ALA A 179 2.84 0.09 20.56
N ASN A 180 1.94 1.04 20.78
CA ASN A 180 0.49 0.86 20.61
C ASN A 180 -0.02 1.41 19.29
N THR A 181 0.84 1.98 18.44
CA THR A 181 0.40 2.49 17.14
C THR A 181 -0.07 1.33 16.27
N VAL A 182 -1.28 1.46 15.73
CA VAL A 182 -1.85 0.51 14.77
C VAL A 182 -1.86 1.14 13.40
N ARG A 183 -1.32 0.41 12.42
CA ARG A 183 -1.28 0.78 11.02
C ARG A 183 -2.14 -0.17 10.20
N THR A 184 -3.21 0.34 9.59
CA THR A 184 -4.14 -0.47 8.79
C THR A 184 -4.08 -0.07 7.33
N PHE A 185 -3.91 -1.07 6.47
CA PHE A 185 -3.99 -0.96 5.02
C PHE A 185 -5.06 -1.95 4.57
N LYS A 186 -6.18 -1.46 4.05
CA LYS A 186 -7.09 -2.29 3.28
C LYS A 186 -6.77 -2.12 1.81
N LEU A 187 -7.01 -3.16 1.02
CA LEU A 187 -6.81 -3.14 -0.41
C LEU A 187 -8.04 -3.77 -1.08
N SER A 188 -8.50 -3.18 -2.18
CA SER A 188 -9.71 -3.63 -2.85
C SER A 188 -9.72 -3.28 -4.34
N LYS A 189 -10.76 -3.77 -5.03
CA LYS A 189 -11.05 -3.62 -6.48
C LYS A 189 -9.82 -3.88 -7.37
N PHE A 190 -9.19 -5.01 -7.10
CA PHE A 190 -8.05 -5.47 -7.86
C PHE A 190 -8.34 -5.57 -9.36
N GLY A 191 -7.53 -4.88 -10.16
CA GLY A 191 -7.62 -4.93 -11.63
C GLY A 191 -8.70 -4.03 -12.25
N GLU A 192 -9.33 -3.14 -11.47
CA GLU A 192 -10.27 -2.15 -12.00
C GLU A 192 -9.61 -1.24 -13.04
N ARG A 193 -10.31 -0.93 -14.13
CA ARG A 193 -9.80 0.00 -15.15
C ARG A 193 -10.01 1.44 -14.68
N LEU A 194 -8.92 2.18 -14.52
CA LEU A 194 -8.97 3.60 -14.14
C LEU A 194 -7.90 4.42 -14.87
N THR A 195 -8.11 5.74 -14.91
CA THR A 195 -7.19 6.70 -15.50
C THR A 195 -6.83 7.75 -14.46
N ILE A 196 -5.54 7.99 -14.28
CA ILE A 196 -5.00 9.07 -13.45
C ILE A 196 -4.21 10.02 -14.37
N THR A 197 -4.61 11.28 -14.36
CA THR A 197 -3.99 12.39 -15.11
C THR A 197 -3.45 13.43 -14.15
N ALA A 198 -2.47 14.22 -14.62
CA ALA A 198 -1.98 15.36 -13.87
C ALA A 198 -3.13 16.38 -13.66
N PRO A 199 -3.07 17.17 -12.58
CA PRO A 199 -4.01 18.27 -12.41
C PRO A 199 -3.85 19.31 -13.53
N ILE A 200 -4.96 19.98 -13.86
CA ILE A 200 -5.02 21.11 -14.80
C ILE A 200 -4.62 22.38 -14.04
#